data_AF-P0DJ31-F1
#
_entry.id   AF-P0DJ31-F1
#
_cell.length_a   1.000
_cell.length_b   1.000
_cell.length_c   1.000
_cell.angle_alpha   90.00
_cell.angle_beta   90.00
_cell.angle_gamma   90.00
#
_symmetry.space_group_name_H-M   'P 1'
#
loop_
_entity.id
_entity.type
_entity.pdbx_description
1 polymer ?
#
loop_
_entity_poly.entity_id
_entity_poly.type
_entity_poly.pdbx_seq_one_letter_code
_entity_poly.pdbx_strand_id
1 'polypeptide(L)' 'AAAISCVGSPECPPKCRAQGCKNGKCMNRKCECYYC' A
#
# COMPACT_ATOMS: atom_id res chain seq x y z
N ALA A 1 -7.94 -0.40 -8.28
CA ALA A 1 -7.47 -0.04 -6.92
C ALA A 1 -6.98 1.40 -6.95
N ALA A 2 -7.49 2.26 -6.08
CA ALA A 2 -6.99 3.64 -5.97
C ALA A 2 -5.52 3.57 -5.55
N ALA A 3 -4.62 4.12 -6.36
CA ALA A 3 -3.19 4.14 -6.05
C ALA A 3 -2.97 5.03 -4.83
N ILE A 4 -2.83 4.41 -3.66
CA ILE A 4 -2.58 5.13 -2.40
C ILE A 4 -1.23 5.83 -2.53
N SER A 5 -1.18 7.14 -2.34
CA SER A 5 0.12 7.82 -2.29
C SER A 5 0.89 7.48 -1.01
N CYS A 6 2.18 7.29 -1.17
CA CYS A 6 3.12 7.02 -0.09
C CYS A 6 4.44 7.75 -0.36
N VAL A 7 5.15 8.12 0.71
CA VAL A 7 6.51 8.62 0.62
C VAL A 7 7.49 7.49 0.94
N GLY A 8 7.12 6.60 1.86
CA GLY A 8 7.91 5.44 2.25
C GLY A 8 7.13 4.12 2.25
N SER A 9 7.86 3.01 2.12
CA SER A 9 7.30 1.66 2.21
C SER A 9 6.49 1.35 3.48
N PRO A 10 6.83 1.84 4.69
CA PRO A 10 6.05 1.50 5.90
C PRO A 10 4.66 2.15 5.95
N GLU A 11 4.35 3.14 5.09
CA GLU A 11 3.02 3.75 5.05
C GLU A 11 1.97 2.90 4.34
N CYS A 12 2.40 2.02 3.44
CA CYS A 12 1.52 1.18 2.64
C CYS A 12 0.85 0.04 3.39
N PRO A 13 1.53 -0.77 4.23
CA PRO A 13 0.91 -1.89 4.91
C PRO A 13 -0.38 -1.53 5.69
N PRO A 14 -0.45 -0.45 6.50
CA PRO A 14 -1.70 -0.10 7.18
C PRO A 14 -2.80 0.34 6.21
N LYS A 15 -2.47 1.12 5.17
CA LYS A 15 -3.44 1.59 4.17
C LYS A 15 -3.97 0.45 3.28
N CYS A 16 -3.11 -0.52 2.96
CA CYS A 16 -3.47 -1.73 2.23
C CYS A 16 -4.33 -2.67 3.09
N ARG A 17 -4.03 -2.82 4.38
CA ARG A 17 -4.89 -3.56 5.33
C ARG A 17 -6.29 -2.99 5.44
N ALA A 18 -6.44 -1.67 5.41
CA ALA A 18 -7.75 -1.02 5.40
C ALA A 18 -8.59 -1.36 4.14
N GLN A 19 -7.94 -1.76 3.04
CA GLN A 19 -8.61 -2.22 1.82
C GLN A 19 -8.79 -3.75 1.74
N GLY A 20 -8.35 -4.50 2.76
CA GLY A 20 -8.43 -5.98 2.80
C GLY A 20 -7.15 -6.71 2.35
N CYS A 21 -6.09 -6.00 2.00
CA CYS A 21 -4.81 -6.59 1.61
C CYS A 21 -3.90 -6.82 2.82
N LYS A 22 -3.18 -7.95 2.93
CA LYS A 22 -2.32 -8.18 4.11
C LYS A 22 -1.07 -7.30 4.16
N ASN A 23 -0.53 -6.90 3.00
CA ASN A 23 0.69 -6.12 2.92
C ASN A 23 0.66 -5.10 1.77
N GLY A 24 1.63 -4.19 1.76
CA GLY A 24 1.87 -3.31 0.62
C GLY A 24 3.25 -2.70 0.65
N LYS A 25 3.74 -2.27 -0.51
CA LYS A 25 5.06 -1.64 -0.66
C LYS A 25 4.92 -0.34 -1.45
N CYS A 26 5.70 0.66 -1.05
CA CYS A 26 5.72 1.92 -1.77
C CYS A 26 6.67 1.83 -2.96
N MET A 27 6.16 1.99 -4.17
CA MET A 27 6.93 2.12 -5.41
C MET A 27 6.49 3.35 -6.18
N ASN A 28 7.43 4.20 -6.61
CA ASN A 28 7.13 5.45 -7.33
C ASN A 28 6.06 6.32 -6.64
N ARG A 29 6.17 6.45 -5.31
CA ARG A 29 5.22 7.19 -4.46
C ARG A 29 3.78 6.67 -4.49
N LYS A 30 3.59 5.42 -4.92
CA LYS A 30 2.32 4.71 -4.92
C LYS A 30 2.45 3.41 -4.15
N CYS A 31 1.50 3.11 -3.29
CA CYS A 31 1.43 1.81 -2.65
C CYS A 31 0.89 0.81 -3.66
N GLU A 32 1.70 -0.19 -3.93
CA GLU A 32 1.22 -1.46 -4.41
C GLU A 32 0.83 -2.32 -3.21
N CYS A 33 -0.43 -2.72 -3.15
CA CYS A 33 -0.90 -3.67 -2.15
C CYS A 33 -0.74 -5.09 -2.67
N TYR A 34 -0.32 -6.01 -1.81
CA TYR A 34 -0.12 -7.42 -2.12
C TYR A 34 -0.89 -8.28 -1.13
N TYR A 35 -1.19 -9.52 -1.53
CA TYR A 35 -1.94 -10.47 -0.71
C TYR A 35 -3.34 -9.96 -0.31
N CYS A 36 -4.00 -9.33 -1.28
CA CYS A 36 -5.44 -9.30 -1.45
C CYS A 36 -5.78 -10.23 -2.64
#